data_AF-A0A1J3GCM7-F1
#
_entry.id   AF-A0A1J3GCM7-F1
#
_cell.length_a   1.000
_cell.length_b   1.000
_cell.length_c   1.000
_cell.angle_alpha   90.00
_cell.angle_beta   90.00
_cell.angle_gamma   90.00
#
_symmetry.space_group_name_H-M   'P 1'
#
loop_
_entity.id
_entity.type
_entity.pdbx_description
1 polymer ?
#
loop_
_entity_poly.entity_id
_entity_poly.type
_entity_poly.pdbx_seq_one_letter_code
_entity_poly.pdbx_strand_id
1 'polypeptide(L)'
;AVTALAPEAQHFDLMYEQVKALKEGKAVQKPIYNHVTGLLDPPEEIQAPKILIIEGLHPFYDDRVNDLVDFRIYLDISDEIKFAWKIQRDMAERGHSLESIKASIEARKPDFDAYIDPQKK
;
A
#
# COMPACT_ATOMS: atom_id res chain seq x y z
N ALA A 1 9.19 -3.50 15.94
CA ALA A 1 7.84 -3.78 15.44
C ALA A 1 7.89 -3.68 13.92
N VAL A 2 7.27 -4.62 13.21
CA VAL A 2 7.21 -4.62 11.73
C VAL A 2 6.30 -3.47 11.29
N THR A 3 6.69 -2.70 10.27
CA THR A 3 5.88 -1.60 9.74
C THR A 3 4.98 -2.12 8.60
N ALA A 4 3.95 -1.36 8.23
CA ALA A 4 3.13 -1.68 7.06
C ALA A 4 3.89 -1.57 5.72
N LEU A 5 5.10 -0.99 5.71
CA LEU A 5 5.97 -0.92 4.53
C LEU A 5 6.75 -2.22 4.34
N ALA A 6 6.89 -3.00 5.41
CA ALA A 6 7.66 -4.23 5.41
C ALA A 6 6.90 -5.34 4.65
N PRO A 7 7.58 -6.11 3.78
CA PRO A 7 7.00 -7.22 3.03
C PRO A 7 6.38 -8.29 3.93
N GLU A 8 6.93 -8.50 5.12
CA GLU A 8 6.46 -9.50 6.09
C GLU A 8 5.08 -9.19 6.66
N ALA A 9 4.61 -7.94 6.50
CA ALA A 9 3.25 -7.54 6.88
C ALA A 9 2.22 -7.79 5.76
N GLN A 10 2.64 -8.28 4.59
CA GLN A 10 1.78 -8.47 3.42
C GLN A 10 1.60 -9.96 3.07
N HIS A 11 0.44 -10.29 2.49
CA HIS A 11 0.14 -11.63 1.98
C HIS A 11 0.24 -11.66 0.45
N PHE A 12 1.46 -11.62 -0.10
CA PHE A 12 1.67 -11.55 -1.55
C PHE A 12 1.16 -12.78 -2.32
N ASP A 13 1.16 -13.97 -1.71
CA ASP A 13 0.56 -15.15 -2.32
C ASP A 13 -0.94 -14.95 -2.58
N LEU A 14 -1.67 -14.45 -1.58
CA LEU A 14 -3.09 -14.15 -1.70
C LEU A 14 -3.35 -13.03 -2.73
N MET A 15 -2.51 -11.99 -2.73
CA MET A 15 -2.59 -10.91 -3.71
C MET A 15 -2.43 -11.45 -5.13
N TYR A 16 -1.40 -12.25 -5.39
CA TYR A 16 -1.17 -12.88 -6.69
C TYR A 16 -2.34 -13.77 -7.11
N GLU A 17 -2.81 -14.66 -6.24
CA GLU A 17 -3.92 -15.56 -6.53
C GLU A 17 -5.19 -14.80 -6.91
N GLN A 18 -5.54 -13.75 -6.16
CA GLN A 18 -6.77 -13.00 -6.39
C GLN A 18 -6.67 -12.06 -7.59
N VAL A 19 -5.54 -11.38 -7.79
CA VAL A 19 -5.33 -10.54 -8.99
C VAL A 19 -5.37 -11.40 -10.25
N LYS A 20 -4.72 -12.58 -10.23
CA LYS A 20 -4.77 -13.53 -11.34
C LYS A 20 -6.19 -14.01 -11.62
N ALA A 21 -6.93 -14.40 -10.58
CA ALA A 21 -8.32 -14.85 -10.73
C ALA A 21 -9.22 -13.75 -11.34
N LEU A 22 -9.09 -12.50 -10.89
CA LEU A 22 -9.83 -11.37 -11.45
C LEU A 22 -9.46 -11.12 -12.92
N LYS A 23 -8.17 -11.20 -13.29
CA LYS A 23 -7.71 -11.08 -14.68
C LYS A 23 -8.26 -12.20 -15.58
N GLU A 24 -8.47 -13.40 -15.02
CA GLU A 24 -9.10 -14.54 -15.69
C GLU A 24 -10.64 -14.49 -15.71
N GLY A 25 -11.26 -13.42 -15.21
CA GLY A 25 -12.72 -13.26 -15.21
C GLY A 25 -13.45 -13.95 -14.05
N LYS A 26 -12.74 -14.35 -12.99
CA LYS A 26 -13.31 -15.03 -11.81
C LYS A 26 -13.49 -14.05 -10.66
N ALA A 27 -14.60 -14.19 -9.93
CA ALA A 27 -14.82 -13.45 -8.70
C ALA A 27 -13.93 -13.97 -7.55
N VAL A 28 -13.63 -13.10 -6.58
CA VAL A 28 -12.79 -13.42 -5.41
C VAL A 28 -13.41 -12.93 -4.10
N GLN A 29 -13.01 -13.54 -2.99
CA GLN A 29 -13.38 -13.10 -1.63
C GLN A 29 -12.20 -12.33 -1.04
N LYS A 30 -12.18 -11.00 -1.24
CA LYS A 30 -11.07 -10.13 -0.85
C LYS A 30 -11.22 -9.73 0.62
N PRO A 31 -10.22 -9.98 1.50
CA PRO A 31 -10.28 -9.49 2.88
C PRO A 31 -10.36 -7.96 2.94
N ILE A 32 -10.89 -7.45 4.04
CA ILE A 32 -10.99 -6.01 4.30
C ILE A 32 -10.05 -5.66 5.45
N TYR A 33 -9.08 -4.79 5.21
CA TYR A 33 -8.30 -4.20 6.30
C TYR A 33 -9.02 -2.97 6.83
N ASN A 34 -9.49 -3.04 8.07
CA ASN A 34 -10.25 -1.97 8.69
C ASN A 34 -9.29 -0.95 9.33
N HIS A 35 -9.17 0.24 8.72
CA HIS A 35 -8.27 1.29 9.20
C HIS A 35 -8.68 1.93 10.54
N VAL A 36 -9.91 1.70 11.01
CA VAL A 36 -10.38 2.21 12.32
C VAL A 36 -9.96 1.25 13.43
N THR A 37 -10.13 -0.05 13.23
CA THR A 37 -9.84 -1.08 14.25
C THR A 37 -8.43 -1.64 14.15
N GLY A 38 -7.79 -1.55 12.98
CA GLY A 38 -6.49 -2.16 12.69
C GLY A 38 -6.56 -3.68 12.49
N LEU A 39 -7.74 -4.24 12.22
CA LEU A 39 -7.99 -5.67 12.10
C LEU A 39 -8.45 -6.05 10.69
N LEU A 40 -8.33 -7.34 10.37
CA LEU A 40 -8.91 -7.93 9.17
C LEU A 40 -10.37 -8.31 9.43
N ASP A 41 -11.27 -7.66 8.72
CA ASP A 41 -12.71 -7.95 8.73
C ASP A 41 -13.03 -9.11 7.76
N PRO A 42 -14.24 -9.70 7.85
CA PRO A 42 -14.71 -10.70 6.88
C PRO A 42 -14.56 -10.21 5.43
N PRO A 43 -14.27 -11.13 4.49
CA PRO A 43 -14.04 -10.74 3.10
C PRO A 43 -15.31 -10.25 2.42
N GLU A 44 -15.12 -9.44 1.38
CA GLU A 44 -16.17 -9.05 0.43
C GLU A 44 -15.95 -9.73 -0.92
N GLU A 45 -17.05 -9.98 -1.63
CA GLU A 45 -16.98 -10.49 -3.00
C GLU A 45 -16.63 -9.37 -3.98
N ILE A 46 -15.61 -9.59 -4.80
CA ILE A 46 -15.23 -8.71 -5.90
C ILE A 46 -15.44 -9.46 -7.21
N GLN A 47 -16.30 -8.90 -8.07
CA GLN A 47 -16.54 -9.39 -9.42
C GLN A 47 -15.45 -8.89 -10.37
N ALA A 48 -15.10 -9.69 -11.38
CA ALA A 48 -14.08 -9.32 -12.36
C ALA A 48 -14.52 -8.10 -13.20
N PRO A 49 -13.82 -6.95 -13.08
CA PRO A 49 -14.18 -5.75 -13.83
C PRO A 49 -13.52 -5.75 -15.22
N LYS A 50 -13.95 -4.82 -16.09
CA LYS A 50 -13.23 -4.56 -17.35
C LYS A 50 -11.85 -3.94 -17.12
N ILE A 51 -11.72 -3.13 -16.07
CA ILE A 51 -10.49 -2.46 -15.66
C ILE A 51 -10.37 -2.64 -14.16
N LEU A 52 -9.31 -3.30 -13.71
CA LEU A 52 -8.95 -3.44 -12.30
C LEU A 52 -7.80 -2.46 -11.99
N ILE A 53 -7.95 -1.67 -10.94
CA ILE A 53 -6.88 -0.81 -10.42
C ILE A 53 -6.50 -1.37 -9.05
N ILE A 54 -5.24 -1.79 -8.92
CA ILE A 54 -4.61 -2.15 -7.65
C ILE A 54 -3.75 -0.98 -7.20
N GLU A 55 -4.07 -0.43 -6.03
CA GLU A 55 -3.45 0.77 -5.49
C GLU A 55 -2.99 0.51 -4.05
N GLY A 56 -1.83 1.06 -3.70
CA GLY A 56 -1.25 0.91 -2.37
C GLY A 56 0.28 0.99 -2.40
N LEU A 57 0.90 0.45 -1.35
CA LEU A 57 2.34 0.51 -1.13
C LEU A 57 3.14 -0.49 -1.97
N HIS A 58 2.56 -1.65 -2.31
CA HIS A 58 3.29 -2.77 -2.93
C HIS A 58 2.66 -3.33 -4.22
N PRO A 59 2.05 -2.53 -5.11
CA PRO A 59 1.42 -3.08 -6.32
C PRO A 59 2.41 -3.75 -7.28
N PHE A 60 3.71 -3.41 -7.20
CA PHE A 60 4.76 -3.91 -8.10
C PHE A 60 5.91 -4.60 -7.35
N TYR A 61 5.75 -4.93 -6.06
CA TYR A 61 6.80 -5.51 -5.24
C TYR A 61 7.04 -7.00 -5.54
N ASP A 62 5.97 -7.77 -5.73
CA ASP A 62 6.05 -9.19 -6.09
C ASP A 62 6.02 -9.35 -7.61
N ASP A 63 7.08 -9.94 -8.19
CA ASP A 63 7.23 -10.11 -9.64
C ASP A 63 6.03 -10.83 -10.28
N ARG A 64 5.41 -11.78 -9.57
CA ARG A 64 4.25 -12.52 -10.10
C ARG A 64 3.03 -11.63 -10.25
N VAL A 65 2.86 -10.64 -9.35
CA VAL A 65 1.79 -9.64 -9.47
C VAL A 65 2.15 -8.62 -10.54
N ASN A 66 3.40 -8.18 -10.56
CA ASN A 66 3.90 -7.22 -11.53
C ASN A 66 3.72 -7.71 -12.98
N ASP A 67 3.97 -9.01 -13.24
CA ASP A 67 3.74 -9.65 -14.55
C ASP A 67 2.26 -9.68 -14.99
N LEU A 68 1.32 -9.49 -14.06
CA LEU A 68 -0.11 -9.41 -14.34
C LEU A 68 -0.58 -7.98 -14.63
N VAL A 69 0.25 -6.96 -14.43
CA VAL A 69 -0.12 -5.55 -14.60
C VAL A 69 0.10 -5.09 -16.04
N ASP A 70 -0.96 -4.59 -16.69
CA ASP A 70 -0.88 -4.10 -18.07
C ASP A 70 -0.32 -2.67 -18.18
N PHE A 71 -0.44 -1.86 -17.12
CA PHE A 71 0.07 -0.49 -17.06
C PHE A 71 0.47 -0.10 -15.64
N ARG A 72 1.67 0.49 -15.47
CA ARG A 72 2.23 0.87 -14.17
C ARG A 72 2.23 2.39 -13.99
N ILE A 73 1.82 2.85 -12.81
CA ILE A 73 1.92 4.25 -12.39
C ILE A 73 2.58 4.27 -11.01
N TYR A 74 3.67 5.02 -10.88
CA TYR A 74 4.31 5.29 -9.60
C TYR A 74 4.30 6.80 -9.34
N LEU A 75 3.76 7.21 -8.20
CA LEU A 75 3.71 8.62 -7.81
C LEU A 75 4.92 8.95 -6.90
N ASP A 76 6.00 9.42 -7.51
CA ASP A 76 7.21 9.82 -6.78
C ASP A 76 7.11 11.26 -6.28
N ILE A 77 6.79 11.41 -4.99
CA ILE A 77 6.72 12.71 -4.32
C ILE A 77 8.02 12.94 -3.54
N SER A 78 8.63 14.11 -3.68
CA SER A 78 9.85 14.46 -2.93
C SER A 78 9.62 14.46 -1.42
N ASP A 79 10.67 14.12 -0.66
CA ASP A 79 10.62 14.05 0.80
C ASP A 79 10.17 15.37 1.44
N GLU A 80 10.59 16.51 0.88
CA GLU A 80 10.19 17.85 1.33
C GLU A 80 8.68 18.08 1.22
N ILE A 81 8.07 17.65 0.11
CA ILE A 81 6.63 17.79 -0.12
C ILE A 81 5.85 16.80 0.74
N LYS A 82 6.30 15.54 0.84
CA LYS A 82 5.72 14.54 1.76
C LYS A 82 5.72 15.07 3.21
N PHE A 83 6.81 15.69 3.63
CA PHE A 83 6.97 16.28 4.96
C PHE A 83 6.01 17.44 5.19
N ALA A 84 5.96 18.40 4.25
CA ALA A 84 5.10 19.56 4.34
C ALA A 84 3.61 19.17 4.42
N TRP A 85 3.16 18.27 3.56
CA TRP A 85 1.78 17.79 3.55
C TRP A 85 1.43 16.99 4.81
N LYS A 86 2.36 16.15 5.28
CA LYS A 86 2.14 15.37 6.51
C LYS A 86 2.02 16.27 7.74
N ILE A 87 2.83 17.33 7.84
CA ILE A 87 2.69 18.33 8.91
C ILE A 87 1.33 19.01 8.83
N GLN A 88 0.97 19.55 7.66
CA GLN A 88 -0.28 20.29 7.50
C GLN A 88 -1.49 19.43 7.89
N ARG A 89 -1.54 18.18 7.42
CA ARG A 89 -2.62 17.25 7.74
C ARG A 89 -2.62 16.84 9.21
N ASP A 90 -1.49 16.34 9.73
CA ASP A 90 -1.45 15.74 11.07
C ASP A 90 -1.53 16.80 12.20
N MET A 91 -1.10 18.04 11.95
CA MET A 91 -1.34 19.16 12.87
C MET A 91 -2.79 19.66 12.82
N ALA A 92 -3.39 19.77 11.63
CA ALA A 92 -4.76 20.29 11.49
C ALA A 92 -5.83 19.30 11.96
N GLU A 93 -5.62 17.99 11.74
CA GLU A 93 -6.68 17.00 11.92
C GLU A 93 -6.47 16.07 13.14
N ARG A 94 -5.24 15.93 13.64
CA ARG A 94 -4.90 14.86 14.61
C ARG A 94 -4.20 15.34 15.88
N GLY A 95 -3.86 16.63 15.98
CA GLY A 95 -3.28 17.23 17.18
C GLY A 95 -1.88 16.71 17.54
N HIS A 96 -1.15 16.11 16.60
CA HIS A 96 0.20 15.61 16.84
C HIS A 96 1.23 16.76 16.87
N SER A 97 2.24 16.63 17.75
CA SER A 97 3.36 17.58 17.76
C SER A 97 4.27 17.39 16.54
N LEU A 98 4.96 18.47 16.16
CA LEU A 98 5.92 18.45 15.05
C LEU A 98 7.03 17.42 15.28
N GLU A 99 7.51 17.26 16.51
CA GLU A 99 8.54 16.28 16.87
C GLU A 99 8.06 14.84 16.64
N SER A 100 6.82 14.52 17.01
CA SER A 100 6.23 13.19 16.80
C SER A 100 6.08 12.87 15.32
N ILE A 101 5.69 13.87 14.52
CA ILE A 101 5.58 13.74 13.06
C ILE A 101 6.96 13.46 12.44
N LYS A 102 7.99 14.22 12.84
CA LYS A 102 9.38 14.01 12.38
C LYS A 102 9.89 12.61 12.72
N ALA A 103 9.76 12.20 13.99
CA ALA A 103 10.21 10.88 14.43
C ALA A 103 9.49 9.75 13.68
N SER A 104 8.19 9.89 13.40
CA SER A 104 7.43 8.91 12.61
C SER A 104 7.91 8.81 11.15
N ILE A 105 8.41 9.90 10.56
CA ILE A 105 8.91 9.91 9.18
C ILE A 105 10.30 9.26 9.14
N GLU A 106 11.19 9.67 10.04
CA GLU A 106 12.54 9.09 10.16
C GLU A 106 12.48 7.58 10.41
N ALA A 107 11.57 7.12 11.27
CA ALA A 107 11.41 5.70 11.56
C ALA A 107 10.91 4.86 10.36
N ARG A 108 10.21 5.49 9.41
CA ARG A 108 9.65 4.82 8.21
C ARG A 108 10.58 4.89 7.00
N LYS A 109 11.53 5.82 6.98
CA LYS A 109 12.41 6.06 5.84
C LYS A 109 13.22 4.82 5.43
N PRO A 110 13.83 4.04 6.35
CA PRO A 110 14.57 2.84 5.96
C PRO A 110 13.71 1.83 5.18
N ASP A 111 12.50 1.53 5.67
CA ASP A 111 11.60 0.60 4.99
C ASP A 111 11.05 1.17 3.68
N PHE A 112 10.82 2.49 3.61
CA PHE A 112 10.43 3.14 2.36
C PHE A 112 11.52 3.01 1.29
N ASP A 113 12.75 3.35 1.63
CA ASP A 113 13.89 3.32 0.72
C ASP A 113 14.22 1.86 0.30
N ALA A 114 13.96 0.88 1.18
CA ALA A 114 14.21 -0.54 0.91
C ALA A 114 13.11 -1.24 0.10
N TYR A 115 11.83 -0.92 0.33
CA TYR A 115 10.72 -1.74 -0.19
C TYR A 115 9.75 -0.97 -1.11
N ILE A 116 9.68 0.36 -1.00
CA ILE A 116 8.73 1.16 -1.78
C ILE A 116 9.42 1.87 -2.94
N ASP A 117 10.47 2.64 -2.65
CA ASP A 117 11.19 3.41 -3.67
C ASP A 117 11.73 2.56 -4.84
N PRO A 118 12.19 1.31 -4.65
CA PRO A 118 12.66 0.48 -5.75
C PRO A 118 11.59 0.15 -6.81
N GLN A 119 10.30 0.18 -6.44
CA GLN A 119 9.18 -0.16 -7.34
C GLN A 119 8.94 0.88 -8.45
N LYS A 120 9.65 2.03 -8.44
CA LYS A 120 9.56 3.03 -9.52
C LYS A 120 10.29 2.65 -10.81
N LYS A 121 11.04 1.55 -10.81
CA LYS A 121 11.80 1.02 -11.95
C LYS A 121 10.95 0.01 -12.74
#